data_AF-A0A936ZTJ9-F1
#
_entry.id   AF-A0A936ZTJ9-F1
#
_cell.length_a   1.000
_cell.length_b   1.000
_cell.length_c   1.000
_cell.angle_alpha   90.00
_cell.angle_beta   90.00
_cell.angle_gamma   90.00
#
_symmetry.space_group_name_H-M   'P 1'
#
loop_
_entity.id
_entity.type
_entity.pdbx_description
1 polymer ?
#
loop_
_entity_poly.entity_id
_entity_poly.type
_entity_poly.pdbx_seq_one_letter_code
_entity_poly.pdbx_strand_id
1 'polypeptide(L)'
;MKKDHKEILIKSLQLISQFNGNVDLISNGREFVKIHERNILTLKEIANERNSTFMSSLIDKYPSIFENEIDHFITKEKKETSLISFAAGKLIGGIVDLIKNKGISTRMIKSKLDEIKLLNEKLSKIAEDPIYEQLYKKTKE
;
A
#
# COMPACT_ATOMS: atom_id res chain seq x y z
N MET A 1 10.91 15.24 -14.92
CA MET A 1 11.31 14.89 -13.53
C MET A 1 12.84 14.74 -13.33
N LYS A 2 13.43 15.30 -12.25
CA LYS A 2 14.85 15.10 -11.88
C LYS A 2 15.10 13.67 -11.37
N LYS A 3 16.31 13.12 -11.57
CA LYS A 3 16.69 11.75 -11.16
C LYS A 3 16.38 11.45 -9.69
N ASP A 4 16.66 12.40 -8.81
CA ASP A 4 16.47 12.24 -7.36
C ASP A 4 14.99 12.11 -6.97
N HIS A 5 14.11 12.88 -7.63
CA HIS A 5 12.66 12.80 -7.37
C HIS A 5 12.08 11.44 -7.76
N LYS A 6 12.58 10.87 -8.86
CA LYS A 6 12.21 9.53 -9.31
C LYS A 6 12.64 8.48 -8.28
N GLU A 7 13.88 8.55 -7.82
CA GLU A 7 14.40 7.60 -6.83
C GLU A 7 13.61 7.65 -5.51
N ILE A 8 13.27 8.86 -5.05
CA ILE A 8 12.41 9.05 -3.87
C ILE A 8 11.05 8.38 -4.06
N LEU A 9 10.41 8.59 -5.21
CA LEU A 9 9.11 7.97 -5.52
C LEU A 9 9.19 6.45 -5.50
N ILE A 10 10.19 5.86 -6.14
CA ILE A 10 10.35 4.39 -6.21
C ILE A 10 10.53 3.82 -4.80
N LYS A 11 11.40 4.42 -3.98
CA LYS A 11 11.62 3.98 -2.60
C LYS A 11 10.36 4.10 -1.76
N SER A 12 9.59 5.19 -1.89
CA SER A 12 8.36 5.35 -1.12
C SER A 12 7.20 4.48 -1.60
N LEU A 13 7.13 4.13 -2.88
CA LEU A 13 6.20 3.12 -3.37
C LEU A 13 6.53 1.74 -2.80
N GLN A 14 7.81 1.37 -2.76
CA GLN A 14 8.28 0.12 -2.17
C GLN A 14 7.99 0.04 -0.67
N LEU A 15 8.22 1.13 0.07
CA LEU A 15 7.89 1.22 1.49
C LEU A 15 6.42 0.89 1.75
N ILE A 16 5.51 1.51 0.99
CA ILE A 16 4.07 1.27 1.10
C ILE A 16 3.70 -0.16 0.67
N SER A 17 4.33 -0.70 -0.39
CA SER A 17 4.11 -2.08 -0.84
C SER A 17 4.52 -3.13 0.19
N GLN A 18 5.54 -2.85 1.01
CA GLN A 18 6.04 -3.77 2.02
C GLN A 18 5.28 -3.70 3.34
N PHE A 19 4.52 -2.61 3.57
CA PHE A 19 3.82 -2.34 4.83
C PHE A 19 2.92 -3.50 5.29
N ASN A 20 2.15 -4.13 4.39
CA ASN A 20 1.26 -5.25 4.74
C ASN A 20 2.02 -6.46 5.32
N GLY A 21 3.29 -6.65 4.93
CA GLY A 21 4.13 -7.73 5.45
C GLY A 21 5.03 -7.31 6.61
N ASN A 22 5.14 -6.01 6.89
CA ASN A 22 5.96 -5.45 7.95
C ASN A 22 5.39 -4.10 8.41
N VAL A 23 4.47 -4.16 9.36
CA VAL A 23 3.77 -2.98 9.89
C VAL A 23 4.68 -2.02 10.66
N ASP A 24 5.90 -2.43 11.03
CA ASP A 24 6.87 -1.57 11.73
C ASP A 24 7.60 -0.59 10.80
N LEU A 25 7.45 -0.73 9.49
CA LEU A 25 8.02 0.20 8.51
C LEU A 25 7.38 1.60 8.55
N ILE A 26 6.16 1.72 9.08
CA ILE A 26 5.40 2.96 9.15
C ILE A 26 4.76 3.08 10.54
N SER A 27 4.90 4.25 11.16
CA SER A 27 4.60 4.40 12.59
C SER A 27 3.12 4.50 12.90
N ASN A 28 2.33 5.08 11.98
CA ASN A 28 0.91 5.35 12.15
C ASN A 28 0.21 5.62 10.81
N GLY A 29 -1.13 5.65 10.84
CA GLY A 29 -1.98 5.87 9.69
C GLY A 29 -1.80 7.22 9.01
N ARG A 30 -1.52 8.29 9.78
CA ARG A 30 -1.22 9.61 9.21
C ARG A 30 0.03 9.58 8.34
N GLU A 31 1.09 8.94 8.83
CA GLU A 31 2.33 8.77 8.06
C GLU A 31 2.08 7.96 6.78
N PHE A 32 1.35 6.85 6.89
CA PHE A 32 0.97 6.03 5.74
C PHE A 32 0.24 6.85 4.66
N VAL A 33 -0.87 7.51 5.05
CA VAL A 33 -1.72 8.26 4.14
C VAL A 33 -0.93 9.40 3.50
N LYS A 34 -0.13 10.14 4.27
CA LYS A 34 0.71 11.22 3.74
C LYS A 34 1.70 10.74 2.67
N ILE A 35 2.36 9.60 2.89
CA ILE A 35 3.29 9.03 1.91
C ILE A 35 2.51 8.55 0.67
N HIS A 36 1.39 7.87 0.89
CA HIS A 36 0.55 7.32 -0.17
C HIS A 36 0.00 8.42 -1.09
N GLU A 37 -0.59 9.47 -0.54
CA GLU A 37 -1.13 10.62 -1.28
C GLU A 37 -0.04 11.34 -2.06
N ARG A 38 1.11 11.60 -1.44
CA ARG A 38 2.27 12.20 -2.13
C ARG A 38 2.69 11.35 -3.34
N ASN A 39 2.79 10.04 -3.17
CA ASN A 39 3.15 9.14 -4.26
C ASN A 39 2.13 9.19 -5.39
N ILE A 40 0.83 9.18 -5.08
CA ILE A 40 -0.24 9.29 -6.07
C ILE A 40 -0.14 10.60 -6.85
N LEU A 41 0.11 11.73 -6.17
CA LEU A 41 0.27 13.03 -6.83
C LEU A 41 1.44 13.02 -7.81
N THR A 42 2.61 12.53 -7.40
CA THR A 42 3.77 12.42 -8.29
C THR A 42 3.52 11.46 -9.45
N LEU A 43 2.81 10.35 -9.23
CA LEU A 43 2.43 9.44 -10.31
C LEU A 43 1.47 10.10 -11.31
N LYS A 44 0.52 10.92 -10.84
CA LYS A 44 -0.38 11.71 -11.70
C LYS A 44 0.40 12.72 -12.53
N GLU A 45 1.38 13.41 -11.94
CA GLU A 45 2.28 14.31 -12.68
C GLU A 45 3.02 13.57 -13.80
N ILE A 46 3.61 12.40 -13.49
CA ILE A 46 4.30 11.57 -14.50
C ILE A 46 3.35 11.14 -15.61
N ALA A 47 2.14 10.69 -15.26
CA ALA A 47 1.13 10.28 -16.23
C ALA A 47 0.75 11.44 -17.15
N ASN A 48 0.60 12.65 -16.62
CA ASN A 48 0.29 13.85 -17.38
C ASN A 48 1.46 14.28 -18.28
N GLU A 49 2.69 14.33 -17.75
CA GLU A 49 3.91 14.66 -18.51
C GLU A 49 4.08 13.74 -19.74
N ARG A 50 3.67 12.47 -19.61
CA ARG A 50 3.81 11.45 -20.66
C ARG A 50 2.54 11.25 -21.50
N ASN A 51 1.44 11.96 -21.19
CA ASN A 51 0.11 11.70 -21.76
C ASN A 51 -0.31 10.22 -21.66
N SER A 52 0.08 9.54 -20.59
CA SER A 52 -0.16 8.11 -20.41
C SER A 52 -1.55 7.84 -19.81
N THR A 53 -2.51 7.53 -20.67
CA THR A 53 -3.86 7.10 -20.25
C THR A 53 -3.85 5.79 -19.43
N PHE A 54 -2.88 4.91 -19.70
CA PHE A 54 -2.76 3.64 -18.98
C PHE A 54 -2.36 3.84 -17.52
N MET A 55 -1.31 4.62 -17.25
CA MET A 55 -0.96 4.98 -15.88
C MET A 55 -2.12 5.65 -15.15
N SER A 56 -2.80 6.61 -15.77
CA SER A 56 -3.99 7.24 -15.17
C SER A 56 -5.05 6.20 -14.78
N SER A 57 -5.34 5.25 -15.69
CA SER A 57 -6.30 4.17 -15.40
C SER A 57 -5.88 3.21 -14.28
N LEU A 58 -4.58 3.09 -13.98
CA LEU A 58 -4.09 2.33 -12.83
C LEU A 58 -4.20 3.15 -11.55
N ILE A 59 -3.90 4.45 -11.61
CA ILE A 59 -4.02 5.35 -10.47
C ILE A 59 -5.48 5.46 -10.01
N ASP A 60 -6.43 5.51 -10.93
CA ASP A 60 -7.86 5.58 -10.60
C ASP A 60 -8.39 4.30 -9.91
N LYS A 61 -7.61 3.22 -9.90
CA LYS A 61 -7.95 1.95 -9.22
C LYS A 61 -7.45 1.88 -7.79
N TYR A 62 -6.70 2.87 -7.30
CA TYR A 62 -6.28 2.84 -5.90
C TYR A 62 -7.50 2.83 -4.98
N PRO A 63 -7.61 1.87 -4.06
CA PRO A 63 -8.72 1.85 -3.11
C PRO A 63 -8.58 2.99 -2.11
N SER A 64 -9.69 3.56 -1.68
CA SER A 64 -9.71 4.54 -0.59
C SER A 64 -9.27 3.89 0.72
N ILE A 65 -8.27 4.48 1.37
CA ILE A 65 -7.73 4.03 2.65
C ILE A 65 -7.57 5.21 3.61
N PHE A 66 -8.07 5.06 4.82
CA PHE A 66 -8.11 6.14 5.81
C PHE A 66 -7.12 5.90 6.96
N GLU A 67 -6.70 6.98 7.63
CA GLU A 67 -5.73 6.92 8.74
C GLU A 67 -6.17 5.93 9.84
N ASN A 68 -7.44 5.96 10.23
CA ASN A 68 -7.99 5.10 11.26
C ASN A 68 -8.04 3.61 10.86
N GLU A 69 -8.19 3.29 9.57
CA GLU A 69 -8.09 1.91 9.08
C GLU A 69 -6.65 1.38 9.26
N ILE A 70 -5.65 2.21 8.95
CA ILE A 70 -4.24 1.85 9.11
C ILE A 70 -3.86 1.73 10.58
N ASP A 71 -4.24 2.70 11.43
CA ASP A 71 -3.97 2.63 12.87
C ASP A 71 -4.58 1.38 13.50
N HIS A 72 -5.80 1.04 13.07
CA HIS A 72 -6.45 -0.19 13.48
C HIS A 72 -5.64 -1.42 13.04
N PHE A 73 -5.22 -1.47 11.78
CA PHE A 73 -4.42 -2.56 11.22
C PHE A 73 -3.09 -2.75 11.96
N ILE A 74 -2.32 -1.67 12.18
CA ILE A 74 -1.06 -1.69 12.95
C ILE A 74 -1.30 -2.26 14.35
N THR A 75 -2.33 -1.76 15.04
CA THR A 75 -2.67 -2.21 16.39
C THR A 75 -3.00 -3.70 16.41
N LYS A 76 -3.67 -4.22 15.38
CA LYS A 76 -4.04 -5.63 15.26
C LYS A 76 -2.82 -6.51 15.02
N GLU A 77 -2.04 -6.22 13.98
CA GLU A 77 -0.86 -7.00 13.62
C GLU A 77 0.18 -7.03 14.76
N LYS A 78 0.38 -5.93 15.47
CA LYS A 78 1.28 -5.88 16.65
C LYS A 78 0.77 -6.73 17.81
N LYS A 79 -0.55 -6.70 18.08
CA LYS A 79 -1.16 -7.55 19.11
C LYS A 79 -1.10 -9.02 18.74
N GLU A 80 -1.38 -9.37 17.48
CA GLU A 80 -1.27 -10.75 17.00
C GLU A 80 0.18 -11.26 17.12
N THR A 81 1.16 -10.46 16.70
CA THR A 81 2.59 -10.78 16.88
C THR A 81 2.95 -10.97 18.37
N SER A 82 2.42 -10.12 19.26
CA SER A 82 2.61 -10.25 20.71
C SER A 82 1.93 -11.49 21.30
N LEU A 83 0.78 -11.88 20.77
CA LEU A 83 0.08 -13.09 21.18
C LEU A 83 0.77 -14.34 20.66
N ILE A 84 1.33 -14.32 19.45
CA ILE A 84 2.12 -15.42 18.89
C ILE A 84 3.42 -15.58 19.69
N SER A 85 4.11 -14.49 20.01
CA SER A 85 5.33 -14.55 20.85
C SER A 85 5.01 -15.04 22.27
N PHE A 86 3.86 -14.65 22.82
CA PHE A 86 3.37 -15.21 24.08
C PHE A 86 2.95 -16.68 23.96
N ALA A 87 2.29 -17.09 22.88
CA ALA A 87 1.82 -18.45 22.62
C ALA A 87 2.95 -19.44 22.32
N ALA A 88 4.03 -18.98 21.70
CA ALA A 88 5.30 -19.70 21.63
C ALA A 88 5.90 -19.98 23.02
N GLY A 89 5.41 -19.30 24.07
CA GLY A 89 5.67 -19.59 25.49
C GLY A 89 4.49 -20.20 26.29
N LYS A 90 3.21 -20.00 25.91
CA LYS A 90 1.99 -20.57 26.55
C LYS A 90 0.71 -20.19 25.77
N LEU A 91 -0.11 -21.19 25.41
CA LEU A 91 -1.33 -21.13 24.57
C LEU A 91 -2.45 -20.12 24.96
N ILE A 92 -3.33 -19.83 23.96
CA ILE A 92 -4.69 -19.20 23.95
C ILE A 92 -4.70 -17.68 23.67
N GLY A 93 -5.56 -17.05 22.85
CA GLY A 93 -6.73 -17.45 22.03
C GLY A 93 -7.33 -16.23 21.31
N GLY A 94 -7.85 -16.42 20.09
CA GLY A 94 -8.50 -15.38 19.27
C GLY A 94 -10.03 -15.38 19.39
N ILE A 95 -10.70 -14.39 18.77
CA ILE A 95 -12.17 -14.13 18.71
C ILE A 95 -12.65 -13.01 19.65
N VAL A 96 -12.14 -11.78 19.54
CA VAL A 96 -12.77 -10.60 20.20
C VAL A 96 -12.96 -9.39 19.28
N ASP A 97 -12.44 -9.39 18.04
CA ASP A 97 -12.13 -8.12 17.38
C ASP A 97 -13.16 -7.53 16.41
N LEU A 98 -14.27 -8.21 16.14
CA LEU A 98 -15.23 -7.73 15.14
C LEU A 98 -16.08 -6.52 15.59
N ILE A 99 -16.25 -6.31 16.90
CA ILE A 99 -17.36 -5.49 17.43
C ILE A 99 -16.98 -4.00 17.60
N LYS A 100 -15.68 -3.64 17.64
CA LYS A 100 -15.26 -2.27 18.02
C LYS A 100 -15.09 -1.27 16.87
N ASN A 101 -15.05 -1.67 15.58
CA ASN A 101 -14.65 -0.76 14.49
C ASN A 101 -15.68 -0.57 13.36
N LYS A 102 -16.97 -0.47 13.69
CA LYS A 102 -18.03 -0.11 12.72
C LYS A 102 -18.08 -1.02 11.47
N GLY A 103 -17.74 -2.31 11.60
CA GLY A 103 -17.93 -3.32 10.56
C GLY A 103 -16.83 -3.45 9.50
N ILE A 104 -15.76 -2.65 9.53
CA ILE A 104 -14.62 -2.86 8.61
C ILE A 104 -13.69 -3.93 9.22
N SER A 105 -13.63 -5.09 8.57
CA SER A 105 -12.77 -6.19 9.03
C SER A 105 -11.30 -5.96 8.65
N THR A 106 -10.36 -6.42 9.48
CA THR A 106 -8.91 -6.45 9.17
C THR A 106 -8.64 -7.10 7.81
N ARG A 107 -9.44 -8.10 7.44
CA ARG A 107 -9.38 -8.77 6.14
C ARG A 107 -9.64 -7.82 4.97
N MET A 108 -10.62 -6.92 5.09
CA MET A 108 -10.91 -5.92 4.06
C MET A 108 -9.75 -4.92 3.94
N ILE A 109 -9.20 -4.47 5.08
CA ILE A 109 -8.05 -3.55 5.08
C ILE A 109 -6.84 -4.23 4.41
N LYS A 110 -6.57 -5.49 4.75
CA LYS A 110 -5.51 -6.29 4.13
C LYS A 110 -5.69 -6.43 2.62
N SER A 111 -6.93 -6.69 2.17
CA SER A 111 -7.25 -6.74 0.74
C SER A 111 -6.96 -5.41 0.02
N LYS A 112 -7.30 -4.27 0.64
CA LYS A 112 -6.97 -2.95 0.09
C LYS A 112 -5.45 -2.75 0.02
N LEU A 113 -4.71 -3.14 1.06
CA LEU A 113 -3.25 -3.03 1.10
C LEU A 113 -2.57 -3.91 0.05
N ASP A 114 -3.09 -5.12 -0.21
CA ASP A 114 -2.62 -6.00 -1.28
C ASP A 114 -2.87 -5.41 -2.67
N GLU A 115 -4.01 -4.77 -2.88
CA GLU A 115 -4.31 -4.05 -4.11
C GLU A 115 -3.38 -2.84 -4.31
N ILE A 116 -3.17 -2.04 -3.25
CA ILE A 116 -2.20 -0.93 -3.25
C ILE A 116 -0.80 -1.45 -3.61
N LYS A 117 -0.37 -2.56 -3.02
CA LYS A 117 0.92 -3.20 -3.32
C LYS A 117 1.04 -3.55 -4.80
N LEU A 118 0.04 -4.22 -5.36
CA LEU A 118 0.03 -4.62 -6.77
C LEU A 118 0.11 -3.40 -7.71
N LEU A 119 -0.63 -2.33 -7.39
CA LEU A 119 -0.61 -1.09 -8.16
C LEU A 119 0.75 -0.39 -8.07
N ASN A 120 1.31 -0.27 -6.86
CA ASN A 120 2.63 0.30 -6.62
C ASN A 120 3.74 -0.46 -7.36
N GLU A 121 3.70 -1.79 -7.38
CA GLU A 121 4.69 -2.62 -8.10
C GLU A 121 4.64 -2.40 -9.62
N LYS A 122 3.45 -2.23 -10.19
CA LYS A 122 3.30 -1.91 -11.63
C LYS A 122 3.73 -0.48 -11.92
N LEU A 123 3.24 0.47 -11.13
CA LEU A 123 3.48 1.90 -11.35
C LEU A 123 4.93 2.29 -11.08
N SER A 124 5.61 1.64 -10.12
CA SER A 124 7.05 1.82 -9.91
C SER A 124 7.85 1.39 -11.14
N LYS A 125 7.58 0.22 -11.72
CA LYS A 125 8.24 -0.23 -12.95
C LYS A 125 7.99 0.72 -14.13
N ILE A 126 6.75 1.18 -14.33
CA ILE A 126 6.42 2.13 -15.41
C ILE A 126 7.08 3.51 -15.17
N ALA A 127 7.08 3.99 -13.93
CA ALA A 127 7.75 5.23 -13.57
C ALA A 127 9.27 5.12 -13.80
N GLU A 128 9.84 3.94 -13.53
CA GLU A 128 11.23 3.59 -13.78
C GLU A 128 11.56 3.57 -15.28
N ASP A 129 10.79 2.85 -16.07
CA ASP A 129 10.96 2.79 -17.52
C ASP A 129 9.58 2.71 -18.23
N PRO A 130 9.25 3.68 -19.10
CA PRO A 130 8.02 3.65 -19.89
C PRO A 130 7.82 2.35 -20.71
N ILE A 131 8.87 1.59 -21.02
CA ILE A 131 8.75 0.34 -21.78
C ILE A 131 7.81 -0.67 -21.11
N TYR A 132 7.76 -0.67 -19.77
CA TYR A 132 6.90 -1.58 -19.01
C TYR A 132 5.41 -1.33 -19.26
N GLU A 133 5.02 -0.11 -19.62
CA GLU A 133 3.64 0.17 -19.99
C GLU A 133 3.21 -0.66 -21.20
N GLN A 134 4.06 -0.72 -22.23
CA GLN A 134 3.78 -1.51 -23.44
C GLN A 134 3.74 -3.01 -23.13
N LEU A 135 4.66 -3.48 -22.28
CA LEU A 135 4.70 -4.88 -21.85
C LEU A 135 3.41 -5.25 -21.13
N TYR A 136 2.95 -4.44 -20.17
CA TYR A 136 1.72 -4.71 -19.44
C TYR A 136 0.45 -4.63 -20.28
N LYS A 137 0.42 -3.77 -21.30
CA LYS A 137 -0.69 -3.74 -22.27
C LYS A 137 -0.76 -5.06 -23.05
N LYS A 138 0.39 -5.56 -23.53
CA LYS A 138 0.47 -6.82 -24.29
C LYS A 138 0.14 -8.08 -23.49
N THR A 139 0.34 -8.06 -22.16
CA THR A 139 0.01 -9.22 -21.30
C THR A 139 -1.45 -9.23 -20.82
N LYS A 140 -2.22 -8.17 -21.13
CA LYS A 140 -3.64 -8.06 -20.81
C LYS A 140 -4.57 -8.37 -21.99
N GLU A 141 -4.00 -8.72 -23.14
CA GLU A 141 -4.65 -9.39 -24.28
C GLU A 141 -4.44 -10.90 -24.14
#